data_AF-A0A645AK47-F1
#
_entry.id   AF-A0A645AK47-F1
#
_cell.length_a   1.000
_cell.length_b   1.000
_cell.length_c   1.000
_cell.angle_alpha   90.00
_cell.angle_beta   90.00
_cell.angle_gamma   90.00
#
_symmetry.space_group_name_H-M   'P 1'
#
loop_
_entity.id
_entity.type
_entity.pdbx_description
1 polymer ?
#
loop_
_entity_poly.entity_id
_entity_poly.type
_entity_poly.pdbx_seq_one_letter_code
_entity_poly.pdbx_strand_id
1 'polypeptide(L)'
;MLAKKKCPAIFLILVPTLVQVVFTYISIPLIKLIFELDIISFFLNVFGLQNNSAMYLVIPSVIFLLSLIQSTLSYMVIKEELPKLQIVLHENNKFFYLTLVGSVTALILTGLLAAFIIEWSYFVLMISLFFGIYLAISSFIDRKLWVLILEGFSLLITFFIFSSCYNLVGKPYAFLLIGIFPLLMTIIAFCNICLSKLKKKDTINPAGKH
;
A
#
# COMPACT_ATOMS: atom_id res chain seq x y z
N MET A 1 -6.43 -25.15 -27.71
CA MET A 1 -6.14 -25.06 -26.26
C MET A 1 -5.42 -23.73 -26.03
N LEU A 2 -6.15 -22.65 -25.77
CA LEU A 2 -5.55 -21.31 -25.58
C LEU A 2 -4.84 -21.27 -24.22
N ALA A 3 -3.56 -20.94 -24.23
CA ALA A 3 -2.71 -20.93 -23.05
C ALA A 3 -3.23 -19.91 -22.02
N LYS A 4 -3.71 -20.40 -20.87
CA LYS A 4 -4.12 -19.55 -19.75
C LYS A 4 -2.90 -18.78 -19.23
N LYS A 5 -2.90 -17.45 -19.37
CA LYS A 5 -1.84 -16.60 -18.83
C LYS A 5 -1.96 -16.55 -17.31
N LYS A 6 -0.88 -16.93 -16.62
CA LYS A 6 -0.75 -16.82 -15.16
C LYS A 6 -0.10 -15.49 -14.83
N CYS A 7 -0.79 -14.65 -14.08
CA CYS A 7 -0.26 -13.36 -13.63
C CYS A 7 -0.35 -13.25 -12.10
N PRO A 8 0.75 -12.94 -11.39
CA PRO A 8 0.70 -12.60 -9.98
C PRO A 8 -0.12 -11.33 -9.74
N ALA A 9 -0.99 -11.34 -8.74
CA ALA A 9 -1.85 -10.20 -8.39
C ALA A 9 -1.05 -8.91 -8.11
N ILE A 10 0.16 -9.03 -7.55
CA ILE A 10 1.02 -7.88 -7.24
C ILE A 10 1.38 -7.07 -8.49
N PHE A 11 1.58 -7.71 -9.64
CA PHE A 11 1.88 -7.01 -10.89
C PHE A 11 0.64 -6.37 -11.51
N LEU A 12 -0.54 -6.95 -11.28
CA LEU A 12 -1.81 -6.37 -11.72
C LEU A 12 -2.17 -5.07 -10.99
N ILE A 13 -1.53 -4.78 -9.84
CA ILE A 13 -1.67 -3.51 -9.13
C ILE A 13 -0.49 -2.60 -9.45
N LEU A 14 0.75 -3.12 -9.33
CA LEU A 14 1.96 -2.33 -9.51
C LEU A 14 2.07 -1.70 -10.90
N VAL A 15 1.85 -2.48 -11.97
CA VAL A 15 2.04 -1.99 -13.34
C VAL A 15 1.03 -0.88 -13.66
N PRO A 16 -0.29 -1.04 -13.41
CA PRO A 16 -1.23 0.06 -13.56
C PRO A 16 -0.88 1.28 -12.72
N THR A 17 -0.43 1.10 -11.46
CA THR A 17 -0.02 2.23 -10.61
C THR A 17 1.11 3.03 -11.24
N LEU A 18 2.17 2.37 -11.73
CA LEU A 18 3.29 3.05 -12.37
C LEU A 18 2.87 3.75 -13.67
N VAL A 19 2.06 3.08 -14.49
CA VAL A 19 1.51 3.66 -15.73
C VAL A 19 0.67 4.90 -15.42
N GLN A 20 -0.15 4.85 -14.37
CA GLN A 20 -1.01 5.94 -13.94
C GLN A 20 -0.21 7.13 -13.38
N VAL A 21 0.88 6.89 -12.66
CA VAL A 21 1.80 7.94 -12.24
C VAL A 21 2.39 8.64 -13.47
N VAL A 22 2.90 7.89 -14.45
CA VAL A 22 3.46 8.46 -15.68
C VAL A 22 2.41 9.28 -16.44
N PHE A 23 1.20 8.75 -16.63
CA PHE A 23 0.12 9.50 -17.28
C PHE A 23 -0.28 10.76 -16.50
N THR A 24 -0.31 10.70 -15.18
CA THR A 24 -0.59 11.89 -14.35
C THR A 24 0.49 12.95 -14.55
N TYR A 25 1.76 12.56 -14.57
CA TYR A 25 2.87 13.48 -14.84
C TYR A 25 2.84 14.09 -16.24
N ILE A 26 2.39 13.34 -17.25
CA ILE A 26 2.18 13.86 -18.61
C ILE A 26 0.95 14.78 -18.67
N SER A 27 -0.07 14.49 -17.88
CA SER A 27 -1.33 15.25 -17.87
C SER A 27 -1.18 16.62 -17.20
N ILE A 28 -0.36 16.74 -16.15
CA ILE A 28 -0.11 18.01 -15.45
C ILE A 28 0.33 19.15 -16.40
N PRO A 29 1.41 19.02 -17.19
CA PRO A 29 1.84 20.07 -18.11
C PRO A 29 0.81 20.30 -19.22
N LEU A 30 0.11 19.26 -19.67
CA LEU A 30 -0.92 19.36 -20.69
C LEU A 30 -2.13 20.17 -20.21
N ILE A 31 -2.56 19.98 -18.96
CA ILE A 31 -3.62 20.79 -18.33
C ILE A 31 -3.16 22.22 -18.15
N LYS A 32 -1.92 22.44 -17.69
CA LYS A 32 -1.35 23.79 -17.60
C LYS A 32 -1.32 24.50 -18.96
N LEU A 33 -1.06 23.78 -20.05
CA LEU A 33 -1.04 24.34 -21.39
C LEU A 33 -2.44 24.70 -21.90
N ILE A 34 -3.45 23.85 -21.66
CA ILE A 34 -4.81 24.05 -22.20
C ILE A 34 -5.64 25.02 -21.35
N PHE A 35 -5.51 24.94 -20.03
CA PHE A 35 -6.39 25.64 -19.08
C PHE A 35 -5.66 26.74 -18.28
N GLU A 36 -4.36 26.95 -18.53
CA GLU A 36 -3.50 27.88 -17.79
C GLU A 36 -3.47 27.66 -16.27
N LEU A 37 -3.95 26.49 -15.81
CA LEU A 37 -4.10 26.15 -14.40
C LEU A 37 -2.92 25.31 -13.93
N ASP A 38 -2.17 25.82 -12.96
CA ASP A 38 -1.09 25.09 -12.31
C ASP A 38 -1.65 24.20 -11.18
N ILE A 39 -1.99 22.96 -11.53
CA ILE A 39 -2.58 21.98 -10.59
C ILE A 39 -1.68 21.75 -9.37
N ILE A 40 -0.36 21.76 -9.57
CA ILE A 40 0.59 21.56 -8.49
C ILE A 40 0.47 22.70 -7.48
N SER A 41 0.50 23.94 -7.97
CA SER A 41 0.35 25.14 -7.13
C SER A 41 -1.00 25.17 -6.43
N PHE A 42 -2.08 24.82 -7.13
CA PHE A 42 -3.41 24.70 -6.52
C PHE A 42 -3.44 23.68 -5.38
N PHE A 43 -2.86 22.49 -5.59
CA PHE A 43 -2.78 21.45 -4.57
C PHE A 43 -1.99 21.92 -3.34
N LEU A 44 -0.84 22.55 -3.55
CA LEU A 44 -0.01 23.07 -2.47
C LEU A 44 -0.71 24.18 -1.68
N ASN A 45 -1.54 24.98 -2.34
CA ASN A 45 -2.33 26.00 -1.68
C ASN A 45 -3.38 25.39 -0.77
N VAL A 46 -4.13 24.41 -1.26
CA VAL A 46 -5.19 23.72 -0.50
C VAL A 46 -4.65 23.04 0.75
N PHE A 47 -3.48 22.40 0.65
CA PHE A 47 -2.85 21.70 1.78
C PHE A 47 -1.94 22.59 2.66
N GLY A 48 -1.81 23.88 2.35
CA GLY A 48 -0.94 24.79 3.10
C GLY A 48 0.55 24.42 3.04
N LEU A 49 0.97 23.80 1.93
CA LEU A 49 2.33 23.25 1.73
C LEU A 49 3.25 24.17 0.92
N GLN A 50 2.79 25.35 0.53
CA GLN A 50 3.51 26.30 -0.33
C GLN A 50 4.92 26.65 0.15
N ASN A 51 5.12 26.72 1.47
CA ASN A 51 6.39 27.10 2.09
C ASN A 51 7.20 25.91 2.62
N ASN A 52 6.82 24.67 2.28
CA ASN A 52 7.54 23.49 2.76
C ASN A 52 8.75 23.20 1.88
N SER A 53 9.94 23.17 2.48
CA SER A 53 11.19 22.84 1.77
C SER A 53 11.17 21.46 1.10
N ALA A 54 10.36 20.52 1.59
CA ALA A 54 10.23 19.17 1.03
C ALA A 54 9.10 19.02 -0.01
N MET A 55 8.58 20.12 -0.54
CA MET A 55 7.46 20.14 -1.50
C MET A 55 7.66 19.22 -2.70
N TYR A 56 8.87 19.20 -3.27
CA TYR A 56 9.23 18.41 -4.44
C TYR A 56 9.13 16.89 -4.23
N LEU A 57 8.99 16.42 -2.99
CA LEU A 57 8.82 15.00 -2.65
C LEU A 57 7.39 14.66 -2.23
N VAL A 58 6.72 15.60 -1.57
CA VAL A 58 5.32 15.41 -1.14
C VAL A 58 4.41 15.24 -2.36
N ILE A 59 4.61 16.04 -3.41
CA ILE A 59 3.79 15.96 -4.63
C ILE A 59 3.91 14.59 -5.32
N PRO A 60 5.11 14.07 -5.67
CA PRO A 60 5.25 12.71 -6.20
C PRO A 60 4.63 11.63 -5.32
N SER A 61 4.80 11.75 -4.00
CA SER A 61 4.28 10.78 -3.03
C SER A 61 2.75 10.73 -3.03
N VAL A 62 2.10 11.90 -3.09
CA VAL A 62 0.64 12.00 -3.20
C VAL A 62 0.16 11.44 -4.54
N ILE A 63 0.81 11.79 -5.65
CA ILE A 63 0.45 11.28 -6.98
C ILE A 63 0.54 9.75 -7.00
N PHE A 64 1.62 9.19 -6.43
CA PHE A 64 1.79 7.75 -6.29
C PHE A 64 0.70 7.13 -5.43
N LEU A 65 0.41 7.70 -4.26
CA LEU A 65 -0.63 7.20 -3.36
C LEU A 65 -2.01 7.20 -4.00
N LEU A 66 -2.38 8.30 -4.69
CA LEU A 66 -3.64 8.39 -5.43
C LEU A 66 -3.71 7.35 -6.55
N SER A 67 -2.63 7.20 -7.32
CA SER A 67 -2.53 6.20 -8.38
C SER A 67 -2.67 4.79 -7.82
N LEU A 68 -2.07 4.53 -6.66
CA LEU A 68 -2.14 3.24 -5.98
C LEU A 68 -3.56 2.93 -5.47
N ILE A 69 -4.22 3.91 -4.85
CA ILE A 69 -5.62 3.79 -4.41
C ILE A 69 -6.53 3.52 -5.61
N GLN A 70 -6.37 4.30 -6.69
CA GLN A 70 -7.16 4.14 -7.91
C GLN A 70 -6.93 2.76 -8.55
N SER A 71 -5.67 2.34 -8.72
CA SER A 71 -5.31 1.02 -9.24
C SER A 71 -5.86 -0.12 -8.38
N THR A 72 -5.84 0.05 -7.06
CA THR A 72 -6.39 -0.92 -6.10
C THR A 72 -7.90 -1.07 -6.28
N LEU A 73 -8.64 0.05 -6.32
CA LEU A 73 -10.09 0.04 -6.54
C LEU A 73 -10.44 -0.56 -7.90
N SER A 74 -9.73 -0.18 -8.95
CA SER A 74 -9.90 -0.77 -10.29
C SER A 74 -9.66 -2.27 -10.28
N TYR A 75 -8.61 -2.73 -9.59
CA TYR A 75 -8.34 -4.16 -9.44
C TYR A 75 -9.47 -4.90 -8.71
N MET A 76 -10.00 -4.32 -7.62
CA MET A 76 -11.12 -4.94 -6.87
C MET A 76 -12.36 -5.14 -7.77
N VAL A 77 -12.65 -4.20 -8.66
CA VAL A 77 -13.78 -4.31 -9.62
C VAL A 77 -13.48 -5.30 -10.74
N ILE A 78 -12.30 -5.19 -11.38
CA ILE A 78 -11.94 -5.99 -12.56
C ILE A 78 -11.66 -7.46 -12.19
N LYS A 79 -11.29 -7.75 -10.94
CA LYS A 79 -10.96 -9.12 -10.50
C LYS A 79 -12.04 -10.14 -10.84
N GLU A 80 -13.32 -9.77 -10.71
CA GLU A 80 -14.45 -10.67 -11.00
C GLU A 80 -14.62 -10.95 -12.51
N GLU A 81 -14.10 -10.06 -13.35
CA GLU A 81 -14.12 -10.16 -14.81
C GLU A 81 -12.88 -10.88 -15.37
N LEU A 82 -11.76 -10.94 -14.64
CA LEU A 82 -10.52 -11.61 -15.08
C LEU A 82 -10.69 -13.08 -15.53
N PRO A 83 -11.53 -13.92 -14.87
CA PRO A 83 -11.78 -15.29 -15.33
C PRO A 83 -12.43 -15.34 -16.72
N LYS A 84 -13.27 -14.36 -17.07
CA LYS A 84 -13.90 -14.27 -18.40
C LYS A 84 -12.87 -13.97 -19.49
N LEU A 85 -11.77 -13.31 -19.14
CA LEU A 85 -10.63 -13.03 -20.02
C LEU A 85 -9.60 -14.18 -20.05
N GLN A 86 -9.91 -15.34 -19.46
CA GLN A 86 -9.00 -16.50 -19.34
C GLN A 86 -7.67 -16.20 -18.61
N ILE A 87 -7.63 -15.12 -17.82
CA ILE A 87 -6.49 -14.79 -16.96
C ILE A 87 -6.71 -15.48 -15.63
N VAL A 88 -5.80 -16.39 -15.27
CA VAL A 88 -5.85 -17.07 -13.96
C VAL A 88 -4.90 -16.37 -13.01
N LEU A 89 -5.46 -15.82 -11.93
CA LEU A 89 -4.68 -15.27 -10.83
C LEU A 89 -3.82 -16.38 -10.23
N HIS A 90 -2.50 -16.18 -10.28
CA HIS A 90 -1.58 -17.10 -9.64
C HIS A 90 -1.28 -16.60 -8.23
N GLU A 91 -2.05 -17.09 -7.26
CA GLU A 91 -1.73 -16.93 -5.85
C GLU A 91 -0.57 -17.85 -5.49
N ASN A 92 0.63 -17.30 -5.51
CA ASN A 92 1.82 -18.00 -5.06
C ASN A 92 2.22 -17.47 -3.68
N ASN A 93 2.20 -18.35 -2.68
CA ASN A 93 2.62 -18.06 -1.32
C ASN A 93 4.00 -17.38 -1.25
N LYS A 94 4.90 -17.65 -2.20
CA LYS A 94 6.21 -17.00 -2.29
C LYS A 94 6.10 -15.47 -2.42
N PHE A 95 5.17 -14.96 -3.24
CA PHE A 95 4.98 -13.51 -3.38
C PHE A 95 4.37 -12.89 -2.12
N PHE A 96 3.48 -13.61 -1.43
CA PHE A 96 2.93 -13.14 -0.16
C PHE A 96 4.01 -12.99 0.93
N TYR A 97 4.88 -13.99 1.11
CA TYR A 97 6.02 -13.88 2.03
C TYR A 97 7.01 -12.80 1.62
N LEU A 98 7.26 -12.64 0.31
CA LEU A 98 8.11 -11.57 -0.22
C LEU A 98 7.53 -10.18 0.14
N THR A 99 6.23 -9.98 -0.01
CA THR A 99 5.55 -8.74 0.38
C THR A 99 5.68 -8.48 1.88
N LEU A 100 5.52 -9.52 2.72
CA LEU A 100 5.62 -9.38 4.17
C LEU A 100 7.05 -8.97 4.59
N VAL A 101 8.06 -9.67 4.09
CA VAL A 101 9.48 -9.32 4.33
C VAL A 101 9.77 -7.92 3.78
N GLY A 102 9.31 -7.64 2.55
CA GLY A 102 9.46 -6.36 1.87
C GLY A 102 8.92 -5.20 2.70
N SER A 103 7.71 -5.33 3.26
CA SER A 103 7.10 -4.31 4.12
C SER A 103 7.93 -4.06 5.38
N VAL A 104 8.36 -5.12 6.09
CA VAL A 104 9.20 -4.98 7.29
C VAL A 104 10.54 -4.31 6.95
N THR A 105 11.22 -4.76 5.89
CA THR A 105 12.49 -4.16 5.48
C THR A 105 12.32 -2.69 5.07
N ALA A 106 11.24 -2.34 4.36
CA ALA A 106 10.97 -0.96 3.97
C ALA A 106 10.67 -0.09 5.21
N LEU A 107 9.94 -0.59 6.21
CA LEU A 107 9.69 0.12 7.47
C LEU A 107 10.98 0.40 8.24
N ILE A 108 11.84 -0.62 8.39
CA ILE A 108 13.12 -0.47 9.08
C ILE A 108 13.99 0.56 8.34
N LEU A 109 14.09 0.45 7.02
CA LEU A 109 14.85 1.39 6.20
C LEU A 109 14.27 2.81 6.26
N THR A 110 12.95 2.97 6.34
CA THR A 110 12.30 4.28 6.52
C THR A 110 12.81 4.94 7.81
N GLY A 111 12.80 4.21 8.93
CA GLY A 111 13.28 4.74 10.22
C GLY A 111 14.78 5.03 10.23
N LEU A 112 15.60 4.14 9.66
CA LEU A 112 17.05 4.33 9.57
C LEU A 112 17.40 5.55 8.71
N LEU A 113 16.81 5.66 7.52
CA LEU A 113 17.08 6.76 6.59
C LEU A 113 16.57 8.09 7.10
N ALA A 114 15.51 8.11 7.91
CA ALA A 114 14.96 9.34 8.47
C ALA A 114 16.03 10.15 9.23
N ALA A 115 16.96 9.49 9.92
CA ALA A 115 18.01 10.14 10.68
C ALA A 115 19.13 10.76 9.80
N PHE A 116 19.31 10.29 8.57
CA PHE A 116 20.41 10.72 7.70
C PHE A 116 19.94 11.55 6.50
N ILE A 117 18.89 11.09 5.80
CA ILE A 117 18.36 11.70 4.58
C ILE A 117 16.84 11.50 4.54
N ILE A 118 16.10 12.51 5.04
CA ILE A 118 14.64 12.46 5.21
C ILE A 118 13.90 12.24 3.89
N GLU A 119 14.48 12.71 2.78
CA GLU A 119 13.92 12.62 1.44
C GLU A 119 13.78 11.17 0.98
N TRP A 120 14.83 10.38 1.19
CA TRP A 120 14.83 8.95 0.87
C TRP A 120 13.94 8.15 1.82
N SER A 121 13.80 8.60 3.07
CA SER A 121 12.86 8.00 4.01
C SER A 121 11.42 8.06 3.48
N TYR A 122 10.99 9.17 2.89
CA TYR A 122 9.66 9.26 2.26
C TYR A 122 9.49 8.35 1.06
N PHE A 123 10.51 8.24 0.21
CA PHE A 123 10.47 7.32 -0.93
C PHE A 123 10.30 5.87 -0.47
N VAL A 124 11.07 5.44 0.54
CA VAL A 124 10.96 4.09 1.10
C VAL A 124 9.63 3.88 1.84
N LEU A 125 9.09 4.92 2.48
CA LEU A 125 7.76 4.89 3.07
C LEU A 125 6.68 4.61 2.02
N MET A 126 6.78 5.18 0.81
CA MET A 126 5.84 4.89 -0.29
C MET A 126 5.91 3.41 -0.73
N ILE A 127 7.12 2.83 -0.76
CA ILE A 127 7.31 1.40 -1.03
C ILE A 127 6.67 0.56 0.09
N SER A 128 6.84 0.96 1.34
CA SER A 128 6.20 0.29 2.48
C SER A 128 4.67 0.34 2.39
N LEU A 129 4.10 1.49 2.03
CA LEU A 129 2.66 1.67 1.82
C LEU A 129 2.13 0.79 0.70
N PHE A 130 2.87 0.67 -0.42
CA PHE A 130 2.54 -0.26 -1.49
C PHE A 130 2.39 -1.70 -0.98
N PHE A 131 3.37 -2.18 -0.21
CA PHE A 131 3.30 -3.52 0.36
C PHE A 131 2.16 -3.67 1.37
N GLY A 132 1.93 -2.68 2.24
CA GLY A 132 0.82 -2.68 3.20
C GLY A 132 -0.55 -2.76 2.52
N ILE A 133 -0.76 -1.95 1.47
CA ILE A 133 -2.00 -1.97 0.67
C ILE A 133 -2.16 -3.32 -0.03
N TYR A 134 -1.08 -3.87 -0.59
CA TYR A 134 -1.14 -5.19 -1.22
C TYR A 134 -1.52 -6.30 -0.21
N LEU A 135 -1.01 -6.26 1.03
CA LEU A 135 -1.42 -7.20 2.08
C LEU A 135 -2.92 -7.10 2.36
N ALA A 136 -3.46 -5.88 2.47
CA ALA A 136 -4.90 -5.67 2.68
C ALA A 136 -5.74 -6.23 1.52
N ILE A 137 -5.32 -6.00 0.28
CA ILE A 137 -6.00 -6.57 -0.90
C ILE A 137 -5.94 -8.10 -0.89
N SER A 138 -4.79 -8.68 -0.51
CA SER A 138 -4.65 -10.14 -0.39
C SER A 138 -5.65 -10.70 0.63
N SER A 139 -5.83 -10.03 1.78
CA SER A 139 -6.83 -10.41 2.79
C SER A 139 -8.27 -10.28 2.27
N PHE A 140 -8.55 -9.26 1.47
CA PHE A 140 -9.84 -9.07 0.80
C PHE A 140 -10.15 -10.19 -0.18
N ILE A 141 -9.15 -10.62 -0.96
CA ILE A 141 -9.27 -11.74 -1.89
C ILE A 141 -9.64 -13.03 -1.15
N ASP A 142 -9.00 -13.30 -0.01
CA ASP A 142 -9.25 -14.46 0.85
C ASP A 142 -10.62 -14.44 1.56
N ARG A 143 -11.37 -13.33 1.47
CA ARG A 143 -12.69 -13.11 2.10
C ARG A 143 -12.73 -13.40 3.62
N LYS A 144 -11.62 -13.18 4.33
CA LYS A 144 -11.55 -13.35 5.79
C LYS A 144 -12.11 -12.09 6.49
N LEU A 145 -13.42 -12.04 6.72
CA LEU A 145 -14.13 -10.89 7.30
C LEU A 145 -13.48 -10.34 8.58
N TRP A 146 -13.03 -11.21 9.51
CA TRP A 146 -12.34 -10.78 10.73
C TRP A 146 -11.05 -10.02 10.46
N VAL A 147 -10.27 -10.44 9.45
CA VAL A 147 -9.03 -9.76 9.05
C VAL A 147 -9.36 -8.40 8.45
N LEU A 148 -10.39 -8.31 7.62
CA LEU A 148 -10.85 -7.06 7.03
C LEU A 148 -11.31 -6.03 8.07
N ILE A 149 -12.00 -6.48 9.12
CA ILE A 149 -12.40 -5.60 10.24
C ILE A 149 -11.16 -5.03 10.95
N LEU A 150 -10.16 -5.86 11.22
CA LEU A 150 -8.89 -5.42 11.84
C LEU A 150 -8.13 -4.44 10.94
N GLU A 151 -8.12 -4.68 9.63
CA GLU A 151 -7.48 -3.78 8.66
C GLU A 151 -8.19 -2.43 8.59
N GLY A 152 -9.53 -2.42 8.57
CA GLY A 152 -10.33 -1.20 8.64
C GLY A 152 -10.12 -0.42 9.94
N PHE A 153 -10.05 -1.11 11.08
CA PHE A 153 -9.75 -0.48 12.37
C PHE A 153 -8.33 0.08 12.42
N SER A 154 -7.36 -0.59 11.79
CA SER A 154 -5.99 -0.12 11.70
C SER A 154 -5.86 1.18 10.90
N LEU A 155 -6.68 1.35 9.86
CA LEU A 155 -6.77 2.60 9.11
C LEU A 155 -7.28 3.75 10.00
N LEU A 156 -8.35 3.51 10.77
CA LEU A 156 -8.86 4.50 11.74
C LEU A 156 -7.82 4.85 12.81
N ILE A 157 -7.14 3.86 13.38
CA ILE A 157 -6.04 4.07 14.34
C ILE A 157 -4.93 4.92 13.70
N THR A 158 -4.54 4.62 12.47
CA THR A 158 -3.48 5.37 11.78
C THR A 158 -3.88 6.83 11.64
N PHE A 159 -5.11 7.12 11.18
CA PHE A 159 -5.59 8.50 11.07
C PHE A 159 -5.65 9.21 12.43
N PHE A 160 -6.12 8.52 13.46
CA PHE A 160 -6.17 9.06 14.82
C PHE A 160 -4.78 9.41 15.33
N ILE A 161 -3.82 8.46 15.29
CA ILE A 161 -2.44 8.70 15.73
C ILE A 161 -1.77 9.78 14.89
N PHE A 162 -1.95 9.75 13.56
CA PHE A 162 -1.44 10.79 12.69
C PHE A 162 -1.94 12.15 13.14
N SER A 163 -3.26 12.34 13.27
CA SER A 163 -3.87 13.61 13.67
C SER A 163 -3.41 14.09 15.05
N SER A 164 -3.43 13.21 16.05
CA SER A 164 -3.06 13.55 17.44
C SER A 164 -1.57 13.83 17.62
N CYS A 165 -0.70 13.11 16.90
CA CYS A 165 0.75 13.22 17.07
C CYS A 165 1.43 14.11 16.02
N TYR A 166 0.73 14.57 14.98
CA TYR A 166 1.31 15.37 13.90
C TYR A 166 2.04 16.61 14.43
N ASN A 167 1.40 17.36 15.32
CA ASN A 167 1.96 18.57 15.91
C ASN A 167 3.07 18.26 16.95
N LEU A 168 3.02 17.09 17.60
CA LEU A 168 4.01 16.68 18.60
C LEU A 168 5.34 16.27 17.97
N VAL A 169 5.29 15.55 16.84
CA VAL A 169 6.49 15.12 16.11
C VAL A 169 7.11 16.29 15.34
N GLY A 170 6.27 17.18 14.81
CA GLY A 170 6.73 18.34 14.04
C GLY A 170 7.23 17.99 12.64
N LYS A 171 7.36 19.02 11.80
CA LYS A 171 7.92 18.87 10.45
C LYS A 171 9.46 18.77 10.53
N PRO A 172 10.11 17.96 9.67
CA PRO A 172 9.53 17.18 8.57
C PRO A 172 8.95 15.81 9.00
N TYR A 173 9.37 15.25 10.13
CA TYR A 173 9.14 13.85 10.52
C TYR A 173 7.68 13.42 10.71
N ALA A 174 6.75 14.35 10.92
CA ALA A 174 5.34 14.04 11.15
C ALA A 174 4.69 13.19 10.04
N PHE A 175 5.15 13.30 8.78
CA PHE A 175 4.64 12.47 7.68
C PHE A 175 5.05 11.00 7.78
N LEU A 176 6.12 10.68 8.51
CA LEU A 176 6.55 9.29 8.74
C LEU A 176 5.57 8.50 9.61
N LEU A 177 4.69 9.19 10.36
CA LEU A 177 3.61 8.55 11.14
C LEU A 177 2.66 7.74 10.25
N ILE A 178 2.57 8.05 8.96
CA ILE A 178 1.78 7.25 7.99
C ILE A 178 2.32 5.81 7.90
N GLY A 179 3.59 5.58 8.24
CA GLY A 179 4.21 4.25 8.32
C GLY A 179 3.59 3.31 9.35
N ILE A 180 2.76 3.83 10.27
CA ILE A 180 1.99 3.01 11.21
C ILE A 180 1.00 2.10 10.46
N PHE A 181 0.42 2.57 9.36
CA PHE A 181 -0.51 1.76 8.59
C PHE A 181 0.12 0.47 8.03
N PRO A 182 1.19 0.53 7.22
CA PRO A 182 1.83 -0.69 6.72
C PRO A 182 2.42 -1.56 7.83
N LEU A 183 2.83 -0.97 8.97
CA LEU A 183 3.22 -1.74 10.15
C LEU A 183 2.06 -2.59 10.67
N LEU A 184 0.88 -2.00 10.91
CA LEU A 184 -0.30 -2.71 11.39
C LEU A 184 -0.78 -3.78 10.39
N MET A 185 -0.79 -3.47 9.09
CA MET A 185 -1.11 -4.45 8.05
C MET A 185 -0.19 -5.67 8.11
N THR A 186 1.12 -5.45 8.30
CA THR A 186 2.10 -6.52 8.40
C THR A 186 1.92 -7.37 9.65
N ILE A 187 1.64 -6.75 10.79
CA ILE A 187 1.36 -7.46 12.04
C ILE A 187 0.10 -8.33 11.89
N ILE A 188 -0.98 -7.78 11.33
CA ILE A 188 -2.22 -8.52 11.09
C ILE A 188 -1.97 -9.73 10.17
N ALA A 189 -1.29 -9.51 9.05
CA ALA A 189 -0.95 -10.56 8.11
C ALA A 189 -0.11 -11.66 8.77
N PHE A 190 0.91 -11.29 9.55
CA PHE A 190 1.76 -12.22 10.28
C PHE A 190 0.97 -13.04 11.32
N CYS A 191 0.14 -12.38 12.13
CA CYS A 191 -0.72 -13.05 13.11
C CYS A 191 -1.66 -14.06 12.44
N ASN A 192 -2.26 -13.70 11.30
CA ASN A 192 -3.15 -14.57 10.54
C ASN A 192 -2.41 -15.84 10.05
N ILE A 193 -1.17 -15.72 9.58
CA ILE A 193 -0.33 -16.87 9.21
C ILE A 193 -0.10 -17.77 10.43
N CYS A 194 0.33 -17.19 11.55
CA CYS A 194 0.62 -17.94 12.77
C CYS A 194 -0.60 -18.71 13.27
N LEU A 195 -1.77 -18.06 13.34
CA LEU A 195 -3.04 -18.69 13.75
C LEU A 195 -3.45 -19.82 12.79
N SER A 196 -3.30 -19.62 11.49
CA SER A 196 -3.63 -20.66 10.50
C SER A 196 -2.76 -21.92 10.63
N LYS A 197 -1.48 -21.75 11.00
CA LYS A 197 -0.56 -22.87 11.24
C LYS A 197 -0.90 -23.62 12.52
N LEU A 198 -1.27 -22.91 13.59
CA LEU A 198 -1.71 -23.52 14.85
C LEU A 198 -2.96 -24.38 14.63
N LYS A 199 -3.99 -23.85 13.97
CA LYS A 199 -5.23 -24.59 13.68
C LYS A 199 -5.01 -25.86 12.84
N LYS A 200 -4.05 -25.84 11.91
CA LYS A 200 -3.65 -27.03 11.13
C LYS A 200 -2.93 -28.08 11.97
N LYS A 201 -2.16 -27.67 12.98
CA LYS A 201 -1.46 -28.59 13.88
C LYS A 201 -2.44 -29.32 14.80
N ASP A 202 -3.46 -28.63 15.29
CA ASP A 202 -4.46 -29.20 16.20
C ASP A 202 -5.43 -30.17 15.50
N THR A 203 -5.69 -29.97 14.20
CA THR A 203 -6.56 -30.86 13.40
C THR A 203 -5.88 -32.13 12.92
N ILE A 204 -4.55 -32.23 12.98
CA ILE A 204 -3.79 -33.44 12.61
C ILE A 204 -3.63 -34.40 13.81
N ASN A 205 -4.07 -34.01 15.01
CA ASN A 205 -3.97 -34.83 16.22
C ASN A 205 -5.32 -35.34 16.82
N PRO A 206 -6.28 -35.91 16.05
CA PRO A 206 -7.40 -36.64 16.64
C PRO A 206 -7.10 -38.12 16.93
N ALA A 207 -5.89 -38.64 16.66
CA ALA A 207 -5.52 -40.03 16.91
C ALA A 207 -4.38 -40.12 17.94
N GLY A 208 -4.74 -40.01 19.21
CA GLY A 208 -3.78 -40.07 20.32
C GLY A 208 -4.45 -40.29 21.67
N LYS A 209 -5.50 -41.12 21.70
CA LYS A 209 -6.00 -41.76 22.92
C LYS A 209 -6.32 -43.21 22.58
N HIS A 210 -5.29 -44.05 22.70
CA HIS A 210 -5.44 -45.44 23.10
C HIS A 210 -5.49 -45.48 24.62
#